data_AF-A0A7G3ZVI9-F1
#
_entry.id   AF-A0A7G3ZVI9-F1
#
_cell.length_a   1.000
_cell.length_b   1.000
_cell.length_c   1.000
_cell.angle_alpha   90.00
_cell.angle_beta   90.00
_cell.angle_gamma   90.00
#
_symmetry.space_group_name_H-M   'P 1'
#
loop_
_entity.id
_entity.type
_entity.pdbx_description
1 polymer ?
#
loop_
_entity_poly.entity_id
_entity_poly.type
_entity_poly.pdbx_seq_one_letter_code
_entity_poly.pdbx_strand_id
1 'polypeptide(L)'
;MISKEELIRQYREKQQQITTHKEQLLYLKQQKSEKESAIALLNKKNKAIIENEVPAALKLAQINASPSVDLNKEDKQAVLRYLQEQETALRKVEEHNKELFEKTKKLSALLQNVGEHLAVGYDRNKLAELVNHSGITSTKNPKNIGFDLLLELLEEEKSKYTWTLDSTDKRNLLSAVSHKEESIQFILGVDEQTQREISSALEELEQLKLKLVRNFDERNSSAEAVVLLTQQIIQKETVTIKELADEEEELDRQIKIIEKQEEETKQQRESEEREKAEQRAILAEKLAGMLELYIDDRNKHYHTKDLFISEDRDIRDQFIKEIGNAENGLLKAYVESGNSEVVLKKITAEVDKFPGAKMQATLSKIVVTLIEADAKPEVVENLSQKAEQVLLAFETKDGRHREYALKIRSLYGTIDGIKTYAKDLSEHEKEIMNQLSEDLKKDLDLFTYQNQEKIPGKETYQKFEMKFKAKLHSQDDVMSEYSSWPEVVFNILLSLATIGKLIYSKVTTGRASFWFDKIEDQKEAELPVDEALKDIGNFLSA
;
A
#
# COMPACT_ATOMS: atom_id res chain seq x y z
N MET A 1 -6.34 -1.92 13.56
CA MET A 1 -5.21 -1.50 12.71
C MET A 1 -5.21 -2.37 11.47
N ILE A 2 -4.83 -1.84 10.32
CA ILE A 2 -4.55 -2.62 9.11
C ILE A 2 -3.22 -3.35 9.34
N SER A 3 -3.07 -4.59 8.87
CA SER A 3 -1.80 -5.32 9.03
C SER A 3 -0.76 -4.89 8.00
N LYS A 4 0.51 -5.15 8.30
CA LYS A 4 1.64 -4.84 7.40
C LYS A 4 1.50 -5.54 6.05
N GLU A 5 1.06 -6.80 6.05
CA GLU A 5 0.83 -7.59 4.83
C GLU A 5 -0.26 -6.98 3.96
N GLU A 6 -1.33 -6.46 4.56
CA GLU A 6 -2.44 -5.82 3.86
C GLU A 6 -2.02 -4.46 3.26
N LEU A 7 -1.19 -3.67 3.96
CA LEU A 7 -0.60 -2.46 3.39
C LEU A 7 0.33 -2.78 2.20
N ILE A 8 1.18 -3.81 2.32
CA ILE A 8 2.05 -4.28 1.22
C ILE A 8 1.21 -4.78 0.03
N ARG A 9 0.07 -5.44 0.28
CA ARG A 9 -0.87 -5.88 -0.75
C ARG A 9 -1.45 -4.69 -1.50
N GLN A 10 -1.95 -3.69 -0.78
CA GLN A 10 -2.51 -2.46 -1.36
C GLN A 10 -1.45 -1.67 -2.16
N TYR A 11 -0.23 -1.55 -1.63
CA TYR A 11 0.90 -0.89 -2.31
C TYR A 11 1.18 -1.55 -3.68
N ARG A 12 1.28 -2.88 -3.73
CA ARG A 12 1.48 -3.62 -4.99
C ARG A 12 0.30 -3.48 -5.97
N GLU A 13 -0.93 -3.45 -5.46
CA GLU A 13 -2.12 -3.22 -6.27
C GLU A 13 -2.10 -1.83 -6.93
N LYS A 14 -1.70 -0.78 -6.18
CA LYS A 14 -1.52 0.58 -6.70
C LYS A 14 -0.43 0.67 -7.77
N GLN A 15 0.72 0.04 -7.55
CA GLN A 15 1.79 -0.05 -8.57
C GLN A 15 1.32 -0.69 -9.87
N GLN A 16 0.49 -1.74 -9.79
CA GLN A 16 -0.07 -2.40 -10.96
C GLN A 16 -1.07 -1.48 -11.70
N GLN A 17 -1.96 -0.79 -10.97
CA GLN A 17 -2.88 0.22 -11.54
C GLN A 17 -2.12 1.37 -12.24
N ILE A 18 -1.07 1.90 -11.61
CA ILE A 18 -0.21 2.95 -12.18
C ILE A 18 0.45 2.46 -13.48
N THR A 19 0.95 1.23 -13.50
CA THR A 19 1.59 0.63 -14.69
C THR A 19 0.59 0.52 -15.85
N THR A 20 -0.58 -0.07 -15.61
CA THR A 20 -1.65 -0.16 -16.62
C THR A 20 -2.11 1.20 -17.13
N HIS A 21 -2.20 2.21 -16.27
CA HIS A 21 -2.56 3.57 -16.72
C HIS A 21 -1.44 4.26 -17.51
N LYS A 22 -0.16 4.01 -17.20
CA LYS A 22 0.99 4.48 -18.01
C LYS A 22 1.02 3.84 -19.40
N GLU A 23 0.67 2.57 -19.53
CA GLU A 23 0.53 1.87 -20.83
C GLU A 23 -0.61 2.49 -21.67
N GLN A 24 -1.79 2.68 -21.07
CA GLN A 24 -2.93 3.35 -21.72
C GLN A 24 -2.58 4.78 -22.15
N LEU A 25 -1.83 5.51 -21.33
CA LEU A 25 -1.36 6.86 -21.64
C LEU A 25 -0.42 6.88 -22.85
N LEU A 26 0.50 5.91 -22.93
CA LEU A 26 1.41 5.76 -24.08
C LEU A 26 0.61 5.54 -25.38
N TYR A 27 -0.40 4.68 -25.34
CA TYR A 27 -1.29 4.42 -26.48
C TYR A 27 -2.05 5.68 -26.94
N LEU A 28 -2.61 6.46 -26.01
CA LEU A 28 -3.28 7.73 -26.36
C LEU A 28 -2.31 8.76 -26.96
N LYS A 29 -1.07 8.84 -26.45
CA LYS A 29 -0.03 9.70 -27.01
C LYS A 29 0.36 9.30 -28.43
N GLN A 30 0.44 7.99 -28.70
CA GLN A 30 0.68 7.48 -30.05
C GLN A 30 -0.48 7.87 -31.00
N GLN A 31 -1.74 7.59 -30.62
CA GLN A 31 -2.90 7.97 -31.43
C GLN A 31 -2.94 9.47 -31.73
N LYS A 32 -2.61 10.31 -30.74
CA LYS A 32 -2.52 11.76 -30.92
C LYS A 32 -1.48 12.14 -31.99
N SER A 33 -0.27 11.58 -31.89
CA SER A 33 0.82 11.84 -32.84
C SER A 33 0.49 11.39 -34.27
N GLU A 34 -0.20 10.26 -34.42
CA GLU A 34 -0.70 9.77 -35.72
C GLU A 34 -1.71 10.76 -36.34
N LYS A 35 -2.64 11.30 -35.54
CA LYS A 35 -3.61 12.31 -36.00
C LYS A 35 -2.97 13.65 -36.32
N GLU A 36 -2.02 14.12 -35.52
CA GLU A 36 -1.25 15.34 -35.80
C GLU A 36 -0.44 15.20 -37.11
N SER A 37 0.14 14.03 -37.36
CA SER A 37 0.83 13.70 -38.61
C SER A 37 -0.12 13.70 -39.83
N ALA A 38 -1.34 13.18 -39.66
CA ALA A 38 -2.37 13.23 -40.70
C ALA A 38 -2.81 14.67 -41.02
N ILE A 39 -2.98 15.53 -40.01
CA ILE A 39 -3.27 16.96 -40.17
C ILE A 39 -2.16 17.65 -40.98
N ALA A 40 -0.90 17.43 -40.61
CA ALA A 40 0.25 18.00 -41.32
C ALA A 40 0.31 17.57 -42.80
N LEU A 41 -0.01 16.29 -43.08
CA LEU A 41 -0.08 15.77 -44.45
C LEU A 41 -1.24 16.41 -45.25
N LEU A 42 -2.41 16.60 -44.64
CA LEU A 42 -3.56 17.25 -45.27
C LEU A 42 -3.28 18.74 -45.54
N ASN A 43 -2.68 19.47 -44.60
CA ASN A 43 -2.23 20.86 -44.80
C ASN A 43 -1.24 20.95 -45.98
N LYS A 44 -0.28 20.02 -46.09
CA LYS A 44 0.66 19.95 -47.23
C LYS A 44 -0.05 19.69 -48.56
N LYS A 45 -1.04 18.79 -48.60
CA LYS A 45 -1.86 18.53 -49.80
C LYS A 45 -2.67 19.77 -50.20
N ASN A 46 -3.33 20.43 -49.25
CA ASN A 46 -4.12 21.63 -49.51
C ASN A 46 -3.25 22.76 -50.08
N LYS A 47 -2.07 22.98 -49.47
CA LYS A 47 -1.07 23.92 -49.99
C LYS A 47 -0.67 23.59 -51.44
N ALA A 48 -0.42 22.32 -51.76
CA ALA A 48 -0.04 21.91 -53.12
C ALA A 48 -1.16 22.17 -54.15
N ILE A 49 -2.43 21.90 -53.79
CA ILE A 49 -3.59 22.21 -54.66
C ILE A 49 -3.69 23.73 -54.91
N ILE A 50 -3.62 24.53 -53.84
CA ILE A 50 -3.77 26.00 -53.91
C ILE A 50 -2.63 26.66 -54.71
N GLU A 51 -1.39 26.21 -54.53
CA GLU A 51 -0.21 26.86 -55.12
C GLU A 51 0.13 26.34 -56.53
N ASN A 52 -0.34 25.14 -56.92
CA ASN A 52 0.04 24.52 -58.20
C ASN A 52 -1.17 24.09 -59.05
N GLU A 53 -2.10 23.31 -58.50
CA GLU A 53 -3.23 22.76 -59.29
C GLU A 53 -4.22 23.87 -59.71
N VAL A 54 -4.57 24.80 -58.81
CA VAL A 54 -5.49 25.91 -59.12
C VAL A 54 -4.93 26.86 -60.21
N PRO A 55 -3.67 27.32 -60.15
CA PRO A 55 -3.07 28.07 -61.25
C PRO A 55 -2.94 27.27 -62.56
N ALA A 56 -2.72 25.96 -62.50
CA ALA A 56 -2.65 25.12 -63.69
C ALA A 56 -4.01 25.03 -64.41
N ALA A 57 -5.10 24.80 -63.66
CA ALA A 57 -6.46 24.78 -64.19
C ALA A 57 -6.85 26.10 -64.87
N LEU A 58 -6.58 27.25 -64.22
CA LEU A 58 -6.87 28.57 -64.78
C LEU A 58 -6.05 28.89 -66.04
N LYS A 59 -4.83 28.37 -66.13
CA LYS A 59 -3.95 28.53 -67.29
C LYS A 59 -4.48 27.82 -68.54
N LEU A 60 -5.33 26.78 -68.41
CA LEU A 60 -6.01 26.16 -69.56
C LEU A 60 -6.84 27.20 -70.33
N ALA A 61 -7.55 28.07 -69.62
CA ALA A 61 -8.34 29.17 -70.18
C ALA A 61 -7.53 30.46 -70.45
N GLN A 62 -6.19 30.38 -70.41
CA GLN A 62 -5.27 31.51 -70.54
C GLN A 62 -5.48 32.64 -69.49
N ILE A 63 -6.18 32.34 -68.39
CA ILE A 63 -6.40 33.29 -67.29
C ILE A 63 -5.27 33.17 -66.26
N ASN A 64 -4.70 34.30 -65.88
CA ASN A 64 -3.76 34.37 -64.77
C ASN A 64 -4.52 34.27 -63.44
N ALA A 65 -4.16 33.29 -62.61
CA ALA A 65 -4.69 33.16 -61.26
C ALA A 65 -4.36 34.39 -60.40
N SER A 66 -5.30 34.78 -59.54
CA SER A 66 -5.04 35.81 -58.52
C SER A 66 -4.01 35.28 -57.50
N PRO A 67 -3.14 36.13 -56.94
CA PRO A 67 -2.09 35.67 -56.03
C PRO A 67 -2.65 35.00 -54.76
N SER A 68 -2.14 33.80 -54.42
CA SER A 68 -2.45 33.10 -53.16
C SER A 68 -1.40 33.36 -52.06
N VAL A 69 -0.66 34.48 -52.15
CA VAL A 69 0.47 34.81 -51.27
C VAL A 69 -0.03 35.12 -49.85
N ASP A 70 -0.98 36.04 -49.73
CA ASP A 70 -1.56 36.48 -48.45
C ASP A 70 -2.73 35.58 -47.97
N LEU A 71 -3.03 34.52 -48.70
CA LEU A 71 -4.11 33.58 -48.38
C LEU A 71 -3.70 32.67 -47.21
N ASN A 72 -4.49 32.66 -46.13
CA ASN A 72 -4.35 31.66 -45.08
C ASN A 72 -4.78 30.27 -45.62
N LYS A 73 -3.79 29.47 -46.03
CA LYS A 73 -3.99 28.15 -46.66
C LYS A 73 -4.52 27.06 -45.71
N GLU A 74 -4.59 27.36 -44.41
CA GLU A 74 -5.19 26.48 -43.40
C GLU A 74 -6.64 26.85 -43.03
N ASP A 75 -7.13 28.01 -43.46
CA ASP A 75 -8.51 28.44 -43.25
C ASP A 75 -9.40 27.98 -44.41
N LYS A 76 -10.29 27.02 -44.13
CA LYS A 76 -11.27 26.49 -45.09
C LYS A 76 -12.10 27.62 -45.72
N GLN A 77 -12.56 28.61 -44.95
CA GLN A 77 -13.43 29.66 -45.47
C GLN A 77 -12.67 30.64 -46.37
N ALA A 78 -11.44 31.00 -45.99
CA ALA A 78 -10.58 31.84 -46.81
C ALA A 78 -10.26 31.17 -48.16
N VAL A 79 -9.87 29.89 -48.14
CA VAL A 79 -9.53 29.14 -49.37
C VAL A 79 -10.74 28.94 -50.28
N LEU A 80 -11.92 28.62 -49.72
CA LEU A 80 -13.14 28.48 -50.53
C LEU A 80 -13.61 29.82 -51.12
N ARG A 81 -13.41 30.95 -50.41
CA ARG A 81 -13.68 32.28 -50.96
C ARG A 81 -12.75 32.61 -52.13
N TYR A 82 -11.45 32.34 -51.98
CA TYR A 82 -10.47 32.51 -53.06
C TYR A 82 -10.85 31.72 -54.32
N LEU A 83 -11.25 30.45 -54.17
CA LEU A 83 -11.74 29.65 -55.30
C LEU A 83 -13.01 30.23 -55.93
N GLN A 84 -13.96 30.71 -55.12
CA GLN A 84 -15.19 31.31 -55.62
C GLN A 84 -14.92 32.60 -56.41
N GLU A 85 -13.92 33.38 -56.01
CA GLU A 85 -13.45 34.56 -56.75
C GLU A 85 -12.83 34.17 -58.10
N GLN A 86 -12.01 33.11 -58.15
CA GLN A 86 -11.44 32.61 -59.41
C GLN A 86 -12.53 32.06 -60.35
N GLU A 87 -13.48 31.29 -59.82
CA GLU A 87 -14.64 30.78 -60.56
C GLU A 87 -15.48 31.94 -61.13
N THR A 88 -15.70 32.99 -60.34
CA THR A 88 -16.45 34.18 -60.76
C THR A 88 -15.72 34.97 -61.85
N ALA A 89 -14.38 35.06 -61.80
CA ALA A 89 -13.59 35.67 -62.85
C ALA A 89 -13.66 34.87 -64.16
N LEU A 90 -13.52 33.54 -64.08
CA LEU A 90 -13.60 32.64 -65.23
C LEU A 90 -14.99 32.65 -65.89
N ARG A 91 -16.09 32.69 -65.10
CA ARG A 91 -17.46 32.84 -65.62
C ARG A 91 -17.70 34.16 -66.36
N LYS A 92 -17.08 35.27 -65.95
CA LYS A 92 -17.15 36.54 -66.69
C LYS A 92 -16.46 36.46 -68.05
N VAL A 93 -15.36 35.71 -68.14
CA VAL A 93 -14.67 35.46 -69.42
C VAL A 93 -15.50 34.49 -70.28
N GLU A 94 -16.15 33.48 -69.69
CA GLU A 94 -17.11 32.61 -70.37
C GLU A 94 -18.25 33.40 -71.02
N GLU A 95 -18.86 34.33 -70.27
CA GLU A 95 -19.95 35.19 -70.73
C GLU A 95 -19.49 36.13 -71.86
N HIS A 96 -18.32 36.76 -71.72
CA HIS A 96 -17.73 37.59 -72.76
C HIS A 96 -17.42 36.79 -74.05
N ASN A 97 -16.86 35.58 -73.93
CA ASN A 97 -16.58 34.72 -75.08
C ASN A 97 -17.85 34.29 -75.80
N LYS A 98 -18.94 33.98 -75.06
CA LYS A 98 -20.26 33.70 -75.64
C LYS A 98 -20.83 34.90 -76.41
N GLU A 99 -20.68 36.11 -75.88
CA GLU A 99 -21.09 37.32 -76.62
C GLU A 99 -20.30 37.53 -77.91
N LEU A 100 -18.97 37.29 -77.88
CA LEU A 100 -18.12 37.40 -79.06
C LEU A 100 -18.53 36.34 -80.09
N PHE A 101 -18.61 35.07 -79.70
CA PHE A 101 -19.01 33.96 -80.56
C PHE A 101 -20.37 34.21 -81.25
N GLU A 102 -21.39 34.69 -80.52
CA GLU A 102 -22.70 35.01 -81.12
C GLU A 102 -22.65 36.23 -82.07
N LYS A 103 -21.75 37.20 -81.85
CA LYS A 103 -21.48 38.29 -82.82
C LYS A 103 -20.79 37.74 -84.08
N THR A 104 -19.75 36.93 -83.91
CA THR A 104 -19.00 36.27 -85.00
C THR A 104 -19.93 35.39 -85.86
N LYS A 105 -20.79 34.60 -85.22
CA LYS A 105 -21.78 33.70 -85.84
C LYS A 105 -22.85 34.46 -86.63
N LYS A 106 -23.39 35.57 -86.09
CA LYS A 106 -24.31 36.45 -86.84
C LYS A 106 -23.64 37.04 -88.09
N LEU A 107 -22.37 37.44 -87.97
CA LEU A 107 -21.62 37.95 -89.12
C LEU A 107 -21.36 36.86 -90.17
N SER A 108 -20.99 35.65 -89.76
CA SER A 108 -20.87 34.50 -90.68
C SER A 108 -22.18 34.22 -91.42
N ALA A 109 -23.32 34.24 -90.72
CA ALA A 109 -24.63 34.02 -91.33
C ALA A 109 -25.02 35.17 -92.28
N LEU A 110 -24.69 36.42 -91.97
CA LEU A 110 -24.87 37.54 -92.90
C LEU A 110 -24.02 37.35 -94.16
N LEU A 111 -22.74 37.02 -94.03
CA LEU A 111 -21.86 36.82 -95.17
C LEU A 111 -22.34 35.69 -96.07
N GLN A 112 -22.75 34.55 -95.51
CA GLN A 112 -23.31 33.44 -96.27
C GLN A 112 -24.54 33.89 -97.08
N ASN A 113 -25.52 34.57 -96.45
CA ASN A 113 -26.70 35.10 -97.14
C ASN A 113 -26.34 36.10 -98.25
N VAL A 114 -25.31 36.93 -98.02
CA VAL A 114 -24.79 37.89 -99.00
C VAL A 114 -24.10 37.16 -100.17
N GLY A 115 -23.31 36.12 -99.90
CA GLY A 115 -22.65 35.27 -100.89
C GLY A 115 -23.65 34.51 -101.76
N GLU A 116 -24.68 33.92 -101.14
CA GLU A 116 -25.80 33.26 -101.83
C GLU A 116 -26.56 34.23 -102.76
N HIS A 117 -26.88 35.44 -102.30
CA HIS A 117 -27.48 36.47 -103.15
C HIS A 117 -26.56 36.91 -104.29
N LEU A 118 -25.28 37.15 -103.98
CA LEU A 118 -24.26 37.53 -104.97
C LEU A 118 -24.00 36.43 -106.00
N ALA A 119 -24.20 35.15 -105.68
CA ALA A 119 -24.14 34.08 -106.67
C ALA A 119 -25.24 34.27 -107.73
N VAL A 120 -26.49 34.48 -107.30
CA VAL A 120 -27.66 34.66 -108.17
C VAL A 120 -27.60 35.97 -108.99
N GLY A 121 -27.25 37.09 -108.38
CA GLY A 121 -27.33 38.41 -109.03
C GLY A 121 -26.54 39.51 -108.31
N TYR A 122 -26.84 40.77 -108.63
CA TYR A 122 -26.44 41.92 -107.82
C TYR A 122 -27.66 42.82 -107.68
N ASP A 123 -28.02 43.11 -106.44
CA ASP A 123 -29.05 44.09 -106.10
C ASP A 123 -28.62 44.74 -104.79
N ARG A 124 -28.25 46.02 -104.89
CA ARG A 124 -27.77 46.84 -103.77
C ARG A 124 -28.85 47.04 -102.69
N ASN A 125 -30.12 47.11 -103.07
CA ASN A 125 -31.23 47.23 -102.13
C ASN A 125 -31.42 45.92 -101.37
N LYS A 126 -31.33 44.77 -102.06
CA LYS A 126 -31.45 43.48 -101.40
C LYS A 126 -30.29 43.17 -100.45
N LEU A 127 -29.07 43.55 -100.84
CA LEU A 127 -27.91 43.51 -99.95
C LEU A 127 -28.11 44.41 -98.71
N ALA A 128 -28.67 45.60 -98.88
CA ALA A 128 -29.01 46.47 -97.76
C ALA A 128 -30.09 45.87 -96.84
N GLU A 129 -31.11 45.19 -97.38
CA GLU A 129 -32.09 44.45 -96.58
C GLU A 129 -31.43 43.35 -95.75
N LEU A 130 -30.59 42.49 -96.35
CA LEU A 130 -29.94 41.37 -95.65
C LEU A 130 -29.15 41.86 -94.43
N VAL A 131 -28.40 42.95 -94.60
CA VAL A 131 -27.62 43.57 -93.52
C VAL A 131 -28.53 44.12 -92.43
N ASN A 132 -29.60 44.85 -92.79
CA ASN A 132 -30.53 45.40 -91.80
C ASN A 132 -31.26 44.31 -91.00
N HIS A 133 -31.55 43.15 -91.61
CA HIS A 133 -32.18 42.01 -90.93
C HIS A 133 -31.20 41.15 -90.10
N SER A 134 -29.88 41.31 -90.28
CA SER A 134 -28.87 40.55 -89.52
C SER A 134 -28.81 40.89 -88.02
N GLY A 135 -29.35 42.05 -87.62
CA GLY A 135 -29.24 42.57 -86.26
C GLY A 135 -27.82 43.01 -85.86
N ILE A 136 -26.89 43.12 -86.83
CA ILE A 136 -25.55 43.66 -86.62
C ILE A 136 -25.61 45.20 -86.71
N THR A 137 -24.89 45.87 -85.83
CA THR A 137 -24.76 47.33 -85.80
C THR A 137 -23.35 47.77 -86.17
N SER A 138 -23.21 48.96 -86.78
CA SER A 138 -21.91 49.58 -87.02
C SER A 138 -21.07 49.72 -85.74
N THR A 139 -19.77 49.51 -85.90
CA THR A 139 -18.74 49.74 -84.86
C THR A 139 -18.04 51.09 -85.03
N LYS A 140 -18.01 51.65 -86.25
CA LYS A 140 -17.31 52.90 -86.57
C LYS A 140 -18.22 54.13 -86.59
N ASN A 141 -19.48 53.99 -86.98
CA ASN A 141 -20.44 55.10 -87.12
C ASN A 141 -21.90 54.58 -87.02
N PRO A 142 -22.64 54.88 -85.93
CA PRO A 142 -24.03 54.43 -85.76
C PRO A 142 -25.02 54.80 -86.88
N LYS A 143 -24.65 55.70 -87.79
CA LYS A 143 -25.45 56.05 -88.98
C LYS A 143 -25.22 55.12 -90.19
N ASN A 144 -24.21 54.26 -90.17
CA ASN A 144 -23.98 53.28 -91.23
C ASN A 144 -25.05 52.17 -91.11
N ILE A 145 -25.90 52.08 -92.13
CA ILE A 145 -26.98 51.09 -92.25
C ILE A 145 -26.99 50.51 -93.67
N GLY A 146 -27.63 49.35 -93.85
CA GLY A 146 -27.75 48.69 -95.15
C GLY A 146 -26.40 48.46 -95.85
N PHE A 147 -26.29 48.90 -97.11
CA PHE A 147 -25.09 48.68 -97.92
C PHE A 147 -23.83 49.37 -97.35
N ASP A 148 -23.98 50.53 -96.72
CA ASP A 148 -22.84 51.24 -96.10
C ASP A 148 -22.29 50.47 -94.87
N LEU A 149 -23.14 49.72 -94.18
CA LEU A 149 -22.74 48.81 -93.11
C LEU A 149 -22.13 47.51 -93.66
N LEU A 150 -22.60 47.00 -94.80
CA LEU A 150 -21.95 45.87 -95.47
C LEU A 150 -20.49 46.17 -95.81
N LEU A 151 -20.23 47.34 -96.41
CA LEU A 151 -18.87 47.76 -96.74
C LEU A 151 -18.01 47.95 -95.49
N GLU A 152 -18.56 48.47 -94.38
CA GLU A 152 -17.84 48.54 -93.10
C GLU A 152 -17.43 47.16 -92.58
N LEU A 153 -18.35 46.19 -92.60
CA LEU A 153 -18.13 44.83 -92.09
C LEU A 153 -17.14 44.03 -92.97
N LEU A 154 -17.10 44.32 -94.27
CA LEU A 154 -16.12 43.79 -95.21
C LEU A 154 -14.78 44.56 -95.20
N GLU A 155 -14.67 45.63 -94.42
CA GLU A 155 -13.51 46.55 -94.38
C GLU A 155 -13.19 47.21 -95.74
N GLU A 156 -14.21 47.37 -96.57
CA GLU A 156 -14.12 47.87 -97.94
C GLU A 156 -14.33 49.39 -98.04
N GLU A 157 -13.55 50.04 -98.90
CA GLU A 157 -13.68 51.49 -99.14
C GLU A 157 -14.85 51.83 -100.06
N LYS A 158 -15.72 52.78 -99.64
CA LYS A 158 -16.86 53.26 -100.45
C LYS A 158 -16.46 53.78 -101.85
N SER A 159 -15.24 54.28 -102.00
CA SER A 159 -14.63 54.72 -103.26
C SER A 159 -14.68 53.64 -104.35
N LYS A 160 -14.50 52.36 -103.98
CA LYS A 160 -14.48 51.21 -104.90
C LYS A 160 -15.86 50.84 -105.47
N TYR A 161 -16.95 51.44 -104.97
CA TYR A 161 -18.36 51.13 -105.28
C TYR A 161 -19.16 52.38 -105.68
N THR A 162 -18.46 53.40 -106.19
CA THR A 162 -19.06 54.67 -106.62
C THR A 162 -18.76 54.89 -108.11
N TRP A 163 -19.81 55.04 -108.93
CA TRP A 163 -19.74 55.13 -110.41
C TRP A 163 -19.16 53.90 -111.12
N THR A 164 -19.23 52.73 -110.49
CA THR A 164 -18.85 51.43 -111.02
C THR A 164 -20.02 50.71 -111.71
N LEU A 165 -19.72 49.70 -112.54
CA LEU A 165 -20.72 48.80 -113.10
C LEU A 165 -21.11 47.72 -112.08
N ASP A 166 -22.38 47.31 -112.07
CA ASP A 166 -22.91 46.21 -111.24
C ASP A 166 -22.08 44.92 -111.31
N SER A 167 -21.52 44.61 -112.48
CA SER A 167 -20.64 43.45 -112.70
C SER A 167 -19.26 43.58 -112.04
N THR A 168 -18.79 44.81 -111.85
CA THR A 168 -17.56 45.13 -111.10
C THR A 168 -17.84 45.10 -109.60
N ASP A 169 -18.93 45.71 -109.14
CA ASP A 169 -19.37 45.67 -107.74
C ASP A 169 -19.58 44.22 -107.27
N LYS A 170 -20.30 43.40 -108.05
CA LYS A 170 -20.50 41.98 -107.79
C LYS A 170 -19.18 41.23 -107.61
N ARG A 171 -18.19 41.48 -108.49
CA ARG A 171 -16.87 40.81 -108.43
C ARG A 171 -16.09 41.23 -107.19
N ASN A 172 -16.06 42.54 -106.90
CA ASN A 172 -15.34 43.09 -105.75
C ASN A 172 -15.96 42.56 -104.44
N LEU A 173 -17.29 42.60 -104.32
CA LEU A 173 -17.99 42.06 -103.15
C LEU A 173 -17.82 40.56 -102.99
N LEU A 174 -17.90 39.75 -104.07
CA LEU A 174 -17.66 38.30 -103.98
C LEU A 174 -16.26 38.00 -103.44
N SER A 175 -15.24 38.74 -103.89
CA SER A 175 -13.88 38.58 -103.38
C SER A 175 -13.75 39.02 -101.91
N ALA A 176 -14.37 40.12 -101.53
CA ALA A 176 -14.33 40.63 -100.16
C ALA A 176 -15.09 39.74 -99.18
N VAL A 177 -16.27 39.25 -99.57
CA VAL A 177 -17.09 38.30 -98.80
C VAL A 177 -16.34 36.99 -98.60
N SER A 178 -15.82 36.37 -99.67
CA SER A 178 -15.05 35.12 -99.58
C SER A 178 -13.84 35.25 -98.65
N HIS A 179 -13.09 36.35 -98.74
CA HIS A 179 -11.95 36.59 -97.86
C HIS A 179 -12.36 36.81 -96.40
N LYS A 180 -13.48 37.52 -96.17
CA LYS A 180 -14.00 37.78 -94.83
C LYS A 180 -14.63 36.51 -94.20
N GLU A 181 -15.24 35.64 -95.00
CA GLU A 181 -15.72 34.32 -94.57
C GLU A 181 -14.58 33.42 -94.09
N GLU A 182 -13.48 33.31 -94.85
CA GLU A 182 -12.28 32.57 -94.42
C GLU A 182 -11.73 33.10 -93.07
N SER A 183 -11.64 34.43 -92.94
CA SER A 183 -11.21 35.08 -91.70
C SER A 183 -12.15 34.77 -90.53
N ILE A 184 -13.46 34.73 -90.76
CA ILE A 184 -14.47 34.45 -89.73
C ILE A 184 -14.50 32.98 -89.33
N GLN A 185 -14.31 32.04 -90.27
CA GLN A 185 -14.21 30.62 -89.95
C GLN A 185 -13.01 30.34 -89.02
N PHE A 186 -11.88 31.03 -89.23
CA PHE A 186 -10.76 30.99 -88.29
C PHE A 186 -11.15 31.55 -86.90
N ILE A 187 -11.83 32.71 -86.84
CA ILE A 187 -12.27 33.31 -85.56
C ILE A 187 -13.24 32.37 -84.83
N LEU A 188 -14.24 31.79 -85.50
CA LEU A 188 -15.17 30.83 -84.90
C LEU A 188 -14.44 29.61 -84.32
N GLY A 189 -13.43 29.09 -85.03
CA GLY A 189 -12.61 27.98 -84.54
C GLY A 189 -11.81 28.34 -83.28
N VAL A 190 -11.32 29.58 -83.17
CA VAL A 190 -10.66 30.11 -81.97
C VAL A 190 -11.67 30.30 -80.83
N ASP A 191 -12.80 30.97 -81.09
CA ASP A 191 -13.87 31.22 -80.11
C ASP A 191 -14.40 29.89 -79.50
N GLU A 192 -14.62 28.85 -80.32
CA GLU A 192 -15.02 27.52 -79.87
C GLU A 192 -13.94 26.83 -79.02
N GLN A 193 -12.68 26.93 -79.42
CA GLN A 193 -11.56 26.33 -78.70
C GLN A 193 -11.39 27.02 -77.33
N THR A 194 -11.46 28.35 -77.30
CA THR A 194 -11.47 29.14 -76.06
C THR A 194 -12.66 28.78 -75.17
N GLN A 195 -13.85 28.55 -75.73
CA GLN A 195 -15.01 28.10 -74.95
C GLN A 195 -14.81 26.69 -74.34
N ARG A 196 -14.18 25.76 -75.08
CA ARG A 196 -13.81 24.43 -74.57
C ARG A 196 -12.75 24.52 -73.45
N GLU A 197 -11.75 25.37 -73.63
CA GLU A 197 -10.71 25.65 -72.62
C GLU A 197 -11.29 26.23 -71.33
N ILE A 198 -12.17 27.24 -71.43
CA ILE A 198 -12.90 27.82 -70.29
C ILE A 198 -13.77 26.78 -69.58
N SER A 199 -14.50 25.96 -70.34
CA SER A 199 -15.36 24.91 -69.77
C SER A 199 -14.54 23.86 -69.01
N SER A 200 -13.39 23.46 -69.55
CA SER A 200 -12.46 22.52 -68.93
C SER A 200 -11.85 23.09 -67.64
N ALA A 201 -11.46 24.37 -67.64
CA ALA A 201 -10.95 25.05 -66.46
C ALA A 201 -12.01 25.19 -65.35
N LEU A 202 -13.28 25.43 -65.69
CA LEU A 202 -14.39 25.46 -64.73
C LEU A 202 -14.62 24.08 -64.09
N GLU A 203 -14.62 23.01 -64.89
CA GLU A 203 -14.79 21.64 -64.40
C GLU A 203 -13.63 21.23 -63.49
N GLU A 204 -12.38 21.52 -63.88
CA GLU A 204 -11.22 21.22 -63.04
C GLU A 204 -11.23 22.01 -61.73
N LEU A 205 -11.58 23.31 -61.73
CA LEU A 205 -11.72 24.10 -60.50
C LEU A 205 -12.77 23.52 -59.55
N GLU A 206 -13.92 23.05 -60.04
CA GLU A 206 -14.94 22.44 -59.19
C GLU A 206 -14.45 21.09 -58.60
N GLN A 207 -13.71 20.29 -59.36
CA GLN A 207 -13.04 19.08 -58.83
C GLN A 207 -12.00 19.42 -57.74
N LEU A 208 -11.20 20.48 -57.93
CA LEU A 208 -10.23 20.95 -56.93
C LEU A 208 -10.92 21.49 -55.67
N LYS A 209 -12.04 22.20 -55.82
CA LYS A 209 -12.90 22.68 -54.73
C LYS A 209 -13.44 21.51 -53.90
N LEU A 210 -13.98 20.47 -54.54
CA LEU A 210 -14.45 19.26 -53.86
C LEU A 210 -13.32 18.52 -53.12
N LYS A 211 -12.14 18.35 -53.74
CA LYS A 211 -10.95 17.79 -53.08
C LYS A 211 -10.57 18.61 -51.83
N LEU A 212 -10.53 19.94 -51.93
CA LEU A 212 -10.18 20.82 -50.82
C LEU A 212 -11.21 20.77 -49.69
N VAL A 213 -12.51 20.84 -50.00
CA VAL A 213 -13.59 20.68 -49.00
C VAL A 213 -13.38 19.39 -48.20
N ARG A 214 -13.21 18.26 -48.90
CA ARG A 214 -12.99 16.95 -48.27
C ARG A 214 -11.74 16.93 -47.39
N ASN A 215 -10.60 17.40 -47.90
CA ASN A 215 -9.36 17.45 -47.12
C ASN A 215 -9.49 18.33 -45.86
N PHE A 216 -10.19 19.46 -45.95
CA PHE A 216 -10.44 20.32 -44.78
C PHE A 216 -11.37 19.65 -43.76
N ASP A 217 -12.37 18.88 -44.20
CA ASP A 217 -13.27 18.16 -43.29
C ASP A 217 -12.57 16.97 -42.61
N GLU A 218 -11.75 16.20 -43.34
CA GLU A 218 -10.88 15.17 -42.76
C GLU A 218 -9.86 15.77 -41.76
N ARG A 219 -9.32 16.97 -42.06
CA ARG A 219 -8.38 17.71 -41.20
C ARG A 219 -9.05 18.23 -39.94
N ASN A 220 -10.25 18.80 -40.04
CA ASN A 220 -10.99 19.34 -38.90
C ASN A 220 -11.47 18.22 -37.97
N SER A 221 -12.01 17.11 -38.52
CA SER A 221 -12.35 15.93 -37.72
C SER A 221 -11.13 15.34 -36.99
N SER A 222 -9.96 15.32 -37.65
CA SER A 222 -8.71 14.91 -37.00
C SER A 222 -8.27 15.89 -35.90
N ALA A 223 -8.47 17.20 -36.08
CA ALA A 223 -8.14 18.22 -35.08
C ALA A 223 -9.05 18.12 -33.84
N GLU A 224 -10.36 17.91 -34.03
CA GLU A 224 -11.31 17.64 -32.94
C GLU A 224 -10.90 16.39 -32.15
N ALA A 225 -10.50 15.31 -32.83
CA ALA A 225 -9.96 14.12 -32.18
C ALA A 225 -8.68 14.39 -31.38
N VAL A 226 -7.77 15.24 -31.89
CA VAL A 226 -6.55 15.66 -31.15
C VAL A 226 -6.89 16.47 -29.89
N VAL A 227 -7.92 17.31 -29.92
CA VAL A 227 -8.38 18.05 -28.72
C VAL A 227 -8.93 17.07 -27.67
N LEU A 228 -9.79 16.12 -28.07
CA LEU A 228 -10.34 15.10 -27.17
C LEU A 228 -9.24 14.20 -26.57
N LEU A 229 -8.30 13.71 -27.41
CA LEU A 229 -7.15 12.93 -26.95
C LEU A 229 -6.27 13.73 -25.99
N THR A 230 -6.08 15.03 -26.22
CA THR A 230 -5.30 15.90 -25.32
C THR A 230 -5.99 16.02 -23.95
N GLN A 231 -7.32 16.17 -23.91
CA GLN A 231 -8.07 16.18 -22.65
C GLN A 231 -7.97 14.84 -21.90
N GLN A 232 -8.08 13.72 -22.60
CA GLN A 232 -7.94 12.37 -22.01
C GLN A 232 -6.52 12.09 -21.48
N ILE A 233 -5.49 12.54 -22.22
CA ILE A 233 -4.08 12.48 -21.80
C ILE A 233 -3.88 13.25 -20.51
N ILE A 234 -4.35 14.51 -20.44
CA ILE A 234 -4.24 15.35 -19.25
C ILE A 234 -4.96 14.68 -18.07
N GLN A 235 -6.21 14.22 -18.25
CA GLN A 235 -6.97 13.57 -17.18
C GLN A 235 -6.25 12.33 -16.63
N LYS A 236 -5.67 11.48 -17.47
CA LYS A 236 -4.90 10.32 -17.01
C LYS A 236 -3.59 10.70 -16.33
N GLU A 237 -2.88 11.72 -16.82
CA GLU A 237 -1.61 12.17 -16.23
C GLU A 237 -1.78 12.85 -14.87
N THR A 238 -2.63 13.87 -14.80
CA THR A 238 -2.66 14.79 -13.64
C THR A 238 -3.67 14.41 -12.57
N VAL A 239 -4.74 13.70 -12.94
CA VAL A 239 -5.73 13.17 -11.99
C VAL A 239 -5.31 11.74 -11.65
N THR A 240 -5.56 10.77 -12.53
CA THR A 240 -5.47 9.35 -12.17
C THR A 240 -4.06 8.87 -11.80
N ILE A 241 -3.04 9.08 -12.63
CA ILE A 241 -1.69 8.55 -12.37
C ILE A 241 -1.04 9.26 -11.18
N LYS A 242 -1.28 10.56 -11.01
CA LYS A 242 -0.72 11.33 -9.92
C LYS A 242 -1.37 10.97 -8.58
N GLU A 243 -2.70 10.95 -8.49
CA GLU A 243 -3.42 10.58 -7.27
C GLU A 243 -3.00 9.18 -6.78
N LEU A 244 -2.90 8.21 -7.70
CA LEU A 244 -2.43 6.86 -7.35
C LEU A 244 -0.97 6.83 -6.87
N ALA A 245 -0.10 7.71 -7.38
CA ALA A 245 1.30 7.80 -6.96
C ALA A 245 1.44 8.49 -5.59
N ASP A 246 0.63 9.52 -5.33
CA ASP A 246 0.55 10.18 -4.01
C ASP A 246 0.01 9.19 -2.95
N GLU A 247 -0.94 8.32 -3.31
CA GLU A 247 -1.41 7.20 -2.46
C GLU A 247 -0.36 6.09 -2.28
N GLU A 248 0.42 5.75 -3.31
CA GLU A 248 1.53 4.78 -3.23
C GLU A 248 2.60 5.25 -2.23
N GLU A 249 2.96 6.53 -2.26
CA GLU A 249 3.97 7.09 -1.35
C GLU A 249 3.50 7.07 0.11
N GLU A 250 2.22 7.36 0.37
CA GLU A 250 1.67 7.32 1.73
C GLU A 250 1.60 5.88 2.30
N LEU A 251 1.30 4.88 1.46
CA LEU A 251 1.38 3.48 1.86
C LEU A 251 2.81 3.04 2.21
N ASP A 252 3.81 3.44 1.43
CA ASP A 252 5.23 3.17 1.70
C ASP A 252 5.69 3.80 3.03
N ARG A 253 5.26 5.04 3.33
CA ARG A 253 5.52 5.69 4.62
C ARG A 253 4.92 4.91 5.79
N GLN A 254 3.67 4.43 5.68
CA GLN A 254 3.02 3.65 6.73
C GLN A 254 3.70 2.30 6.97
N ILE A 255 4.12 1.61 5.90
CA ILE A 255 4.89 0.35 6.00
C ILE A 255 6.19 0.60 6.79
N LYS A 256 6.95 1.64 6.44
CA LYS A 256 8.22 2.00 7.13
C LYS A 256 8.04 2.35 8.61
N ILE A 257 6.92 2.99 8.98
CA ILE A 257 6.60 3.29 10.39
C ILE A 257 6.37 2.00 11.18
N ILE A 258 5.60 1.06 10.63
CA ILE A 258 5.34 -0.23 11.28
C ILE A 258 6.63 -1.04 11.40
N GLU A 259 7.46 -1.08 10.36
CA GLU A 259 8.76 -1.77 10.40
C GLU A 259 9.67 -1.25 11.50
N LYS A 260 9.73 0.07 11.67
CA LYS A 260 10.51 0.67 12.75
C LYS A 260 9.96 0.29 14.13
N GLN A 261 8.64 0.28 14.31
CA GLN A 261 8.00 -0.12 15.57
C GLN A 261 8.18 -1.61 15.89
N GLU A 262 8.14 -2.49 14.89
CA GLU A 262 8.43 -3.93 15.03
C GLU A 262 9.86 -4.15 15.52
N GLU A 263 10.83 -3.47 14.91
CA GLU A 263 12.26 -3.57 15.26
C GLU A 263 12.56 -2.98 16.65
N GLU A 264 12.00 -1.81 16.99
CA GLU A 264 12.12 -1.20 18.32
C GLU A 264 11.52 -2.10 19.42
N THR A 265 10.33 -2.66 19.17
CA THR A 265 9.66 -3.59 20.12
C THR A 265 10.47 -4.86 20.33
N LYS A 266 11.10 -5.38 19.27
CA LYS A 266 11.96 -6.56 19.33
C LYS A 266 13.22 -6.28 20.15
N GLN A 267 13.91 -5.16 19.88
CA GLN A 267 15.11 -4.75 20.62
C GLN A 267 14.80 -4.55 22.11
N GLN A 268 13.67 -3.93 22.46
CA GLN A 268 13.26 -3.76 23.86
C GLN A 268 13.00 -5.10 24.56
N ARG A 269 12.36 -6.07 23.89
CA ARG A 269 12.17 -7.42 24.46
C ARG A 269 13.50 -8.13 24.69
N GLU A 270 14.42 -8.04 23.73
CA GLU A 270 15.77 -8.61 23.86
C GLU A 270 16.57 -7.97 24.99
N SER A 271 16.46 -6.66 25.24
CA SER A 271 17.12 -6.01 26.39
C SER A 271 16.49 -6.42 27.72
N GLU A 272 15.16 -6.42 27.82
CA GLU A 272 14.46 -6.84 29.04
C GLU A 272 14.74 -8.31 29.41
N GLU A 273 14.93 -9.19 28.42
CA GLU A 273 15.26 -10.60 28.66
C GLU A 273 16.72 -10.79 29.12
N ARG A 274 17.65 -9.98 28.58
CA ARG A 274 19.05 -9.95 29.05
C ARG A 274 19.16 -9.46 30.49
N GLU A 275 18.50 -8.35 30.86
CA GLU A 275 18.48 -7.87 32.25
C GLU A 275 17.95 -8.93 33.23
N LYS A 276 16.88 -9.64 32.84
CA LYS A 276 16.33 -10.77 33.63
C LYS A 276 17.30 -11.96 33.68
N ALA A 277 18.08 -12.22 32.64
CA ALA A 277 19.10 -13.27 32.64
C ALA A 277 20.28 -12.91 33.57
N GLU A 278 20.75 -11.66 33.55
CA GLU A 278 21.80 -11.16 34.43
C GLU A 278 21.41 -11.24 35.91
N GLN A 279 20.18 -10.82 36.26
CA GLN A 279 19.66 -10.95 37.63
C GLN A 279 19.59 -12.43 38.09
N ARG A 280 19.19 -13.35 37.20
CA ARG A 280 19.19 -14.79 37.49
C ARG A 280 20.60 -15.34 37.65
N ALA A 281 21.57 -14.88 36.85
CA ALA A 281 22.97 -15.30 36.92
C ALA A 281 23.61 -14.93 38.27
N ILE A 282 23.44 -13.68 38.71
CA ILE A 282 23.91 -13.20 40.03
C ILE A 282 23.30 -14.04 41.17
N LEU A 283 22.01 -14.38 41.06
CA LEU A 283 21.34 -15.22 42.04
C LEU A 283 21.90 -16.66 42.04
N ALA A 284 22.08 -17.26 40.85
CA ALA A 284 22.63 -18.59 40.70
C ALA A 284 24.06 -18.71 41.25
N GLU A 285 24.91 -17.71 40.99
CA GLU A 285 26.27 -17.62 41.55
C GLU A 285 26.25 -17.59 43.09
N LYS A 286 25.38 -16.74 43.68
CA LYS A 286 25.19 -16.69 45.13
C LYS A 286 24.78 -18.05 45.71
N LEU A 287 23.85 -18.75 45.05
CA LEU A 287 23.35 -20.05 45.52
C LEU A 287 24.38 -21.17 45.35
N ALA A 288 25.19 -21.14 44.28
CA ALA A 288 26.31 -22.06 44.09
C ALA A 288 27.37 -21.87 45.19
N GLY A 289 27.76 -20.62 45.48
CA GLY A 289 28.71 -20.31 46.56
C GLY A 289 28.25 -20.79 47.94
N MET A 290 26.94 -20.81 48.22
CA MET A 290 26.41 -21.39 49.47
C MET A 290 26.64 -22.91 49.57
N LEU A 291 26.57 -23.62 48.45
CA LEU A 291 26.84 -25.06 48.39
C LEU A 291 28.33 -25.37 48.48
N GLU A 292 29.18 -24.56 47.83
CA GLU A 292 30.64 -24.67 47.89
C GLU A 292 31.15 -24.45 49.32
N LEU A 293 30.69 -23.39 50.00
CA LEU A 293 31.02 -23.11 51.41
C LEU A 293 30.64 -24.28 52.34
N TYR A 294 29.50 -24.94 52.08
CA TYR A 294 29.11 -26.14 52.82
C TYR A 294 30.07 -27.32 52.59
N ILE A 295 30.45 -27.60 51.33
CA ILE A 295 31.42 -28.66 51.01
C ILE A 295 32.75 -28.39 51.72
N ASP A 296 33.24 -27.15 51.67
CA ASP A 296 34.49 -26.74 52.29
C ASP A 296 34.50 -26.91 53.80
N ASP A 297 33.42 -26.53 54.50
CA ASP A 297 33.26 -26.73 55.94
C ASP A 297 33.15 -28.22 56.29
N ARG A 298 32.33 -28.97 55.55
CA ARG A 298 32.19 -30.43 55.71
C ARG A 298 33.54 -31.13 55.58
N ASN A 299 34.31 -30.82 54.53
CA ASN A 299 35.57 -31.48 54.23
C ASN A 299 36.66 -31.15 55.25
N LYS A 300 36.64 -29.96 55.87
CA LYS A 300 37.50 -29.63 57.02
C LYS A 300 37.11 -30.42 58.27
N HIS A 301 35.82 -30.49 58.58
CA HIS A 301 35.30 -31.09 59.81
C HIS A 301 35.35 -32.63 59.80
N TYR A 302 35.07 -33.27 58.66
CA TYR A 302 34.97 -34.73 58.51
C TYR A 302 36.18 -35.38 57.83
N HIS A 303 37.24 -34.62 57.52
CA HIS A 303 38.46 -35.11 56.84
C HIS A 303 38.93 -36.50 57.31
N THR A 304 39.06 -36.69 58.63
CA THR A 304 39.53 -37.95 59.23
C THR A 304 38.54 -39.10 59.08
N LYS A 305 37.22 -38.84 59.05
CA LYS A 305 36.17 -39.84 58.79
C LYS A 305 36.22 -40.29 57.32
N ASP A 306 36.29 -39.32 56.40
CA ASP A 306 36.21 -39.58 54.96
C ASP A 306 37.46 -40.25 54.37
N LEU A 307 38.57 -40.26 55.11
CA LEU A 307 39.77 -41.07 54.80
C LEU A 307 39.53 -42.58 54.96
N PHE A 308 38.56 -42.99 55.77
CA PHE A 308 38.24 -44.42 56.01
C PHE A 308 36.91 -44.85 55.37
N ILE A 309 35.91 -43.97 55.29
CA ILE A 309 34.60 -44.24 54.67
C ILE A 309 34.13 -42.98 53.92
N SER A 310 34.22 -42.97 52.59
CA SER A 310 33.91 -41.78 51.77
C SER A 310 32.49 -41.70 51.23
N GLU A 311 31.67 -42.74 51.35
CA GLU A 311 30.36 -42.85 50.68
C GLU A 311 29.44 -41.65 50.97
N ASP A 312 29.35 -41.20 52.23
CA ASP A 312 28.57 -40.02 52.64
C ASP A 312 29.11 -38.69 52.07
N ARG A 313 30.43 -38.58 51.83
CA ARG A 313 31.02 -37.44 51.12
C ARG A 313 30.64 -37.49 49.65
N ASP A 314 30.88 -38.64 49.01
CA ASP A 314 30.78 -38.77 47.56
C ASP A 314 29.33 -38.58 47.07
N ILE A 315 28.33 -39.04 47.84
CA ILE A 315 26.90 -38.78 47.58
C ILE A 315 26.54 -37.29 47.73
N ARG A 316 27.07 -36.59 48.75
CA ARG A 316 26.81 -35.15 48.96
C ARG A 316 27.49 -34.29 47.90
N ASP A 317 28.74 -34.60 47.55
CA ASP A 317 29.48 -33.93 46.49
C ASP A 317 28.79 -34.10 45.14
N GLN A 318 28.28 -35.30 44.81
CA GLN A 318 27.53 -35.53 43.59
C GLN A 318 26.24 -34.70 43.57
N PHE A 319 25.43 -34.76 44.62
CA PHE A 319 24.18 -34.01 44.71
C PHE A 319 24.37 -32.50 44.57
N ILE A 320 25.43 -31.96 45.21
CA ILE A 320 25.77 -30.55 45.09
C ILE A 320 26.26 -30.21 43.69
N LYS A 321 27.08 -31.05 43.05
CA LYS A 321 27.49 -30.85 41.65
C LYS A 321 26.29 -30.84 40.70
N GLU A 322 25.31 -31.72 40.89
CA GLU A 322 24.08 -31.74 40.10
C GLU A 322 23.29 -30.43 40.21
N ILE A 323 23.32 -29.74 41.36
CA ILE A 323 22.65 -28.44 41.55
C ILE A 323 23.51 -27.26 41.07
N GLY A 324 24.75 -27.18 41.56
CA GLY A 324 25.59 -25.98 41.50
C GLY A 324 26.66 -25.92 40.41
N ASN A 325 26.84 -26.97 39.60
CA ASN A 325 27.85 -26.95 38.54
C ASN A 325 27.57 -25.84 37.49
N ALA A 326 28.55 -24.97 37.27
CA ALA A 326 28.42 -23.81 36.38
C ALA A 326 28.29 -24.15 34.88
N GLU A 327 28.66 -25.37 34.46
CA GLU A 327 28.59 -25.83 33.08
C GLU A 327 27.31 -26.62 32.75
N ASN A 328 26.78 -27.41 33.70
CA ASN A 328 25.63 -28.29 33.47
C ASN A 328 24.70 -28.53 34.67
N GLY A 329 24.86 -27.80 35.78
CA GLY A 329 24.03 -27.92 36.98
C GLY A 329 22.65 -27.28 36.83
N LEU A 330 21.72 -27.65 37.70
CA LEU A 330 20.34 -27.15 37.67
C LEU A 330 20.24 -25.62 37.83
N LEU A 331 21.17 -24.98 38.56
CA LEU A 331 21.22 -23.52 38.67
C LEU A 331 21.53 -22.84 37.34
N LYS A 332 22.33 -23.44 36.45
CA LYS A 332 22.53 -22.94 35.08
C LYS A 332 21.24 -23.02 34.27
N ALA A 333 20.54 -24.16 34.34
CA ALA A 333 19.25 -24.32 33.66
C ALA A 333 18.20 -23.31 34.14
N TYR A 334 18.27 -22.87 35.40
CA TYR A 334 17.47 -21.75 35.92
C TYR A 334 17.88 -20.39 35.31
N VAL A 335 19.17 -20.09 35.16
CA VAL A 335 19.64 -18.85 34.48
C VAL A 335 19.13 -18.76 33.05
N GLU A 336 19.12 -19.89 32.33
CA GLU A 336 18.63 -19.97 30.95
C GLU A 336 17.09 -19.89 30.91
N SER A 337 16.39 -20.83 31.55
CA SER A 337 14.92 -20.99 31.44
C SER A 337 14.08 -20.04 32.30
N GLY A 338 14.63 -19.55 33.41
CA GLY A 338 13.92 -18.73 34.39
C GLY A 338 12.96 -19.50 35.28
N ASN A 339 13.03 -20.84 35.28
CA ASN A 339 12.17 -21.69 36.09
C ASN A 339 12.96 -22.36 37.23
N SER A 340 12.72 -21.96 38.48
CA SER A 340 13.38 -22.57 39.65
C SER A 340 12.85 -23.95 40.02
N GLU A 341 11.69 -24.36 39.49
CA GLU A 341 10.93 -25.54 39.91
C GLU A 341 11.74 -26.84 39.84
N VAL A 342 12.66 -26.96 38.87
CA VAL A 342 13.53 -28.14 38.73
C VAL A 342 14.54 -28.21 39.88
N VAL A 343 15.14 -27.07 40.26
CA VAL A 343 16.05 -26.96 41.42
C VAL A 343 15.28 -27.26 42.71
N LEU A 344 14.11 -26.63 42.89
CA LEU A 344 13.24 -26.81 44.05
C LEU A 344 12.78 -28.27 44.22
N LYS A 345 12.43 -28.97 43.13
CA LYS A 345 12.07 -30.40 43.15
C LYS A 345 13.26 -31.28 43.51
N LYS A 346 14.44 -31.04 42.94
CA LYS A 346 15.66 -31.83 43.27
C LYS A 346 16.02 -31.69 44.74
N ILE A 347 15.96 -30.48 45.30
CA ILE A 347 16.24 -30.26 46.72
C ILE A 347 15.21 -30.96 47.61
N THR A 348 13.93 -30.73 47.37
CA THR A 348 12.86 -31.29 48.23
C THR A 348 12.70 -32.80 48.14
N ALA A 349 13.01 -33.42 46.99
CA ALA A 349 12.94 -34.88 46.84
C ALA A 349 14.09 -35.65 47.53
N GLU A 350 15.18 -34.98 47.91
CA GLU A 350 16.39 -35.64 48.39
C GLU A 350 16.92 -35.10 49.73
N VAL A 351 16.34 -34.03 50.29
CA VAL A 351 16.75 -33.44 51.57
C VAL A 351 16.78 -34.46 52.74
N ASP A 352 15.87 -35.43 52.76
CA ASP A 352 15.81 -36.48 53.78
C ASP A 352 16.96 -37.50 53.68
N LYS A 353 17.61 -37.60 52.51
CA LYS A 353 18.81 -38.44 52.31
C LYS A 353 20.05 -37.82 52.97
N PHE A 354 19.99 -36.57 53.40
CA PHE A 354 21.11 -35.79 53.92
C PHE A 354 20.92 -35.41 55.38
N PRO A 355 21.00 -36.38 56.33
CA PRO A 355 20.96 -36.05 57.75
C PRO A 355 22.11 -35.10 58.10
N GLY A 356 21.82 -34.13 58.96
CA GLY A 356 22.76 -33.13 59.44
C GLY A 356 22.28 -31.70 59.19
N ALA A 357 22.06 -30.98 60.29
CA ALA A 357 21.49 -29.63 60.31
C ALA A 357 22.16 -28.64 59.35
N LYS A 358 23.49 -28.67 59.23
CA LYS A 358 24.25 -27.82 58.28
C LYS A 358 23.83 -27.97 56.82
N MET A 359 23.55 -29.20 56.36
CA MET A 359 23.13 -29.42 54.97
C MET A 359 21.67 -28.99 54.78
N GLN A 360 20.80 -29.41 55.71
CA GLN A 360 19.37 -29.12 55.65
C GLN A 360 19.09 -27.62 55.74
N ALA A 361 19.82 -26.88 56.58
CA ALA A 361 19.73 -25.42 56.64
C ALA A 361 20.22 -24.74 55.35
N THR A 362 21.37 -25.14 54.79
CA THR A 362 21.87 -24.59 53.52
C THR A 362 20.87 -24.80 52.37
N LEU A 363 20.34 -26.02 52.22
CA LEU A 363 19.32 -26.33 51.23
C LEU A 363 18.02 -25.54 51.47
N SER A 364 17.63 -25.36 52.73
CA SER A 364 16.45 -24.59 53.11
C SER A 364 16.61 -23.09 52.80
N LYS A 365 17.79 -22.50 53.07
CA LYS A 365 18.13 -21.12 52.68
C LYS A 365 18.07 -20.94 51.15
N ILE A 366 18.50 -21.93 50.38
CA ILE A 366 18.42 -21.94 48.90
C ILE A 366 16.96 -22.00 48.42
N VAL A 367 16.13 -22.90 48.98
CA VAL A 367 14.70 -23.01 48.66
C VAL A 367 13.96 -21.70 48.93
N VAL A 368 14.18 -21.09 50.10
CA VAL A 368 13.60 -19.77 50.45
C VAL A 368 14.01 -18.71 49.42
N THR A 369 15.30 -18.63 49.11
CA THR A 369 15.84 -17.60 48.19
C THR A 369 15.28 -17.73 46.77
N LEU A 370 15.13 -18.96 46.26
CA LEU A 370 14.53 -19.22 44.95
C LEU A 370 13.04 -18.88 44.92
N ILE A 371 12.28 -19.29 45.95
CA ILE A 371 10.85 -18.98 46.05
C ILE A 371 10.63 -17.45 46.14
N GLU A 372 11.48 -16.72 46.88
CA GLU A 372 11.40 -15.26 47.00
C GLU A 372 11.79 -14.51 45.72
N ALA A 373 12.70 -15.05 44.92
CA ALA A 373 13.05 -14.48 43.61
C ALA A 373 11.94 -14.66 42.56
N ASP A 374 11.28 -15.82 42.55
CA ASP A 374 10.15 -16.09 41.65
C ASP A 374 8.89 -15.33 42.09
N ALA A 375 8.60 -15.32 43.39
CA ALA A 375 7.42 -14.68 43.97
C ALA A 375 7.67 -13.19 44.25
N LYS A 376 7.83 -12.38 43.18
CA LYS A 376 7.90 -10.91 43.21
C LYS A 376 6.89 -10.33 44.22
N PRO A 377 7.30 -9.96 45.45
CA PRO A 377 6.33 -9.77 46.52
C PRO A 377 5.78 -8.35 46.48
N GLU A 378 4.46 -8.22 46.46
CA GLU A 378 3.80 -6.91 46.60
C GLU A 378 4.18 -6.27 47.94
N VAL A 379 4.65 -5.02 47.89
CA VAL A 379 4.94 -4.23 49.10
C VAL A 379 3.61 -3.72 49.66
N VAL A 380 2.98 -4.54 50.49
CA VAL A 380 1.70 -4.22 51.13
C VAL A 380 1.94 -3.34 52.36
N GLU A 381 1.63 -2.04 52.27
CA GLU A 381 1.64 -1.16 53.44
C GLU A 381 0.71 -1.68 54.53
N ASN A 382 1.17 -1.62 55.79
CA ASN A 382 0.45 -2.10 56.98
C ASN A 382 -0.02 -3.56 56.89
N LEU A 383 0.77 -4.42 56.24
CA LEU A 383 0.47 -5.84 56.02
C LEU A 383 -0.05 -6.58 57.27
N SER A 384 0.63 -6.44 58.42
CA SER A 384 0.22 -7.12 59.67
C SER A 384 -1.16 -6.68 60.17
N GLN A 385 -1.50 -5.40 60.06
CA GLN A 385 -2.84 -4.89 60.41
C GLN A 385 -3.91 -5.43 59.45
N LYS A 386 -3.59 -5.60 58.16
CA LYS A 386 -4.49 -6.16 57.16
C LYS A 386 -4.70 -7.67 57.37
N ALA A 387 -3.65 -8.41 57.68
CA ALA A 387 -3.75 -9.83 58.05
C ALA A 387 -4.67 -10.03 59.27
N GLU A 388 -4.51 -9.21 60.31
CA GLU A 388 -5.38 -9.24 61.49
C GLU A 388 -6.85 -8.93 61.15
N GLN A 389 -7.11 -7.96 60.27
CA GLN A 389 -8.47 -7.66 59.78
C GLN A 389 -9.10 -8.86 59.04
N VAL A 390 -8.31 -9.60 58.25
CA VAL A 390 -8.77 -10.83 57.58
C VAL A 390 -9.16 -11.91 58.59
N LEU A 391 -8.35 -12.11 59.64
CA LEU A 391 -8.64 -13.10 60.67
C LEU A 391 -9.93 -12.75 61.42
N LEU A 392 -10.10 -11.50 61.85
CA LEU A 392 -11.35 -11.02 62.47
C LEU A 392 -12.57 -11.20 61.53
N ALA A 393 -12.40 -10.94 60.23
CA ALA A 393 -13.44 -11.15 59.22
C ALA A 393 -13.75 -12.64 58.94
N PHE A 394 -12.84 -13.56 59.29
CA PHE A 394 -13.09 -14.99 59.21
C PHE A 394 -13.61 -15.57 60.53
N GLU A 395 -13.26 -15.01 61.68
CA GLU A 395 -13.80 -15.40 62.99
C GLU A 395 -15.29 -15.07 63.14
N THR A 396 -15.76 -14.01 62.46
CA THR A 396 -17.18 -13.64 62.35
C THR A 396 -17.98 -14.54 61.40
N LYS A 397 -17.34 -15.45 60.65
CA LYS A 397 -17.98 -16.43 59.76
C LYS A 397 -18.01 -17.82 60.41
N ASP A 398 -19.18 -18.35 60.69
CA ASP A 398 -19.32 -19.66 61.34
C ASP A 398 -18.74 -20.84 60.52
N GLY A 399 -18.42 -21.91 61.25
CA GLY A 399 -17.86 -23.16 60.71
C GLY A 399 -16.39 -23.04 60.28
N ARG A 400 -16.07 -23.57 59.10
CA ARG A 400 -14.69 -23.80 58.63
C ARG A 400 -13.83 -22.53 58.55
N HIS A 401 -14.42 -21.35 58.36
CA HIS A 401 -13.69 -20.08 58.31
C HIS A 401 -13.18 -19.65 59.69
N ARG A 402 -14.04 -19.71 60.72
CA ARG A 402 -13.64 -19.47 62.11
C ARG A 402 -12.62 -20.50 62.60
N GLU A 403 -12.79 -21.78 62.29
CA GLU A 403 -11.79 -22.81 62.62
C GLU A 403 -10.43 -22.55 61.95
N TYR A 404 -10.42 -22.09 60.69
CA TYR A 404 -9.20 -21.71 59.98
C TYR A 404 -8.52 -20.50 60.65
N ALA A 405 -9.27 -19.44 60.95
CA ALA A 405 -8.72 -18.25 61.59
C ALA A 405 -8.14 -18.54 62.98
N LEU A 406 -8.83 -19.33 63.80
CA LEU A 406 -8.32 -19.77 65.11
C LEU A 406 -7.01 -20.56 65.01
N LYS A 407 -6.87 -21.43 64.00
CA LYS A 407 -5.62 -22.17 63.76
C LYS A 407 -4.48 -21.28 63.25
N ILE A 408 -4.78 -20.30 62.40
CA ILE A 408 -3.78 -19.31 61.97
C ILE A 408 -3.32 -18.47 63.18
N ARG A 409 -4.23 -18.01 64.05
CA ARG A 409 -3.87 -17.35 65.33
C ARG A 409 -3.02 -18.25 66.24
N SER A 410 -3.36 -19.54 66.33
CA SER A 410 -2.55 -20.51 67.08
C SER A 410 -1.13 -20.62 66.52
N LEU A 411 -0.97 -20.58 65.19
CA LEU A 411 0.35 -20.57 64.54
C LEU A 411 1.12 -19.29 64.88
N TYR A 412 0.51 -18.09 64.86
CA TYR A 412 1.18 -16.85 65.34
C TYR A 412 1.68 -17.00 66.78
N GLY A 413 0.84 -17.49 67.70
CA GLY A 413 1.23 -17.73 69.09
C GLY A 413 2.37 -18.76 69.23
N THR A 414 2.42 -19.75 68.33
CA THR A 414 3.53 -20.73 68.29
C THR A 414 4.82 -20.10 67.76
N ILE A 415 4.74 -19.18 66.77
CA ILE A 415 5.90 -18.42 66.26
C ILE A 415 6.45 -17.44 67.32
N ASP A 416 5.61 -16.88 68.19
CA ASP A 416 6.07 -16.09 69.36
C ASP A 416 6.78 -16.96 70.42
N GLY A 417 6.59 -18.28 70.39
CA GLY A 417 7.41 -19.24 71.12
C GLY A 417 8.90 -19.15 70.77
N ILE A 418 9.24 -18.87 69.51
CA ILE A 418 10.63 -18.67 69.04
C ILE A 418 11.30 -17.53 69.82
N LYS A 419 10.61 -16.38 69.97
CA LYS A 419 11.14 -15.23 70.72
C LYS A 419 11.23 -15.49 72.22
N THR A 420 10.39 -16.37 72.75
CA THR A 420 10.44 -16.77 74.15
C THR A 420 11.66 -17.64 74.42
N TYR A 421 11.91 -18.62 73.53
CA TYR A 421 13.11 -19.44 73.51
C TYR A 421 14.40 -18.62 73.32
N ALA A 422 14.39 -17.63 72.42
CA ALA A 422 15.55 -16.78 72.12
C ALA A 422 16.07 -15.92 73.29
N LYS A 423 15.35 -15.82 74.41
CA LYS A 423 15.75 -15.00 75.57
C LYS A 423 16.98 -15.55 76.30
N ASP A 424 17.17 -16.86 76.25
CA ASP A 424 18.21 -17.56 77.02
C ASP A 424 19.45 -17.91 76.17
N LEU A 425 19.49 -17.44 74.91
CA LEU A 425 20.60 -17.61 73.95
C LEU A 425 21.61 -16.45 74.02
N SER A 426 22.76 -16.57 73.34
CA SER A 426 23.68 -15.43 73.18
C SER A 426 23.06 -14.33 72.32
N GLU A 427 23.53 -13.08 72.44
CA GLU A 427 22.97 -11.95 71.69
C GLU A 427 22.99 -12.15 70.16
N HIS A 428 23.98 -12.87 69.62
CA HIS A 428 24.05 -13.17 68.18
C HIS A 428 22.97 -14.17 67.74
N GLU A 429 22.80 -15.26 68.48
CA GLU A 429 21.78 -16.28 68.19
C GLU A 429 20.37 -15.73 68.42
N LYS A 430 20.21 -14.90 69.45
CA LYS A 430 18.99 -14.17 69.76
C LYS A 430 18.61 -13.19 68.64
N GLU A 431 19.56 -12.51 68.00
CA GLU A 431 19.30 -11.70 66.81
C GLU A 431 18.78 -12.57 65.65
N ILE A 432 19.45 -13.68 65.36
CA ILE A 432 19.05 -14.66 64.32
C ILE A 432 17.62 -15.18 64.58
N MET A 433 17.30 -15.55 65.82
CA MET A 433 16.00 -16.11 66.17
C MET A 433 14.87 -15.08 66.21
N ASN A 434 15.17 -13.83 66.57
CA ASN A 434 14.22 -12.74 66.40
C ASN A 434 13.93 -12.47 64.92
N GLN A 435 14.96 -12.45 64.07
CA GLN A 435 14.76 -12.29 62.61
C GLN A 435 13.98 -13.45 62.01
N LEU A 436 14.26 -14.70 62.40
CA LEU A 436 13.50 -15.87 61.96
C LEU A 436 12.02 -15.77 62.36
N SER A 437 11.74 -15.35 63.60
CA SER A 437 10.36 -15.14 64.06
C SER A 437 9.63 -14.06 63.26
N GLU A 438 10.27 -12.92 62.99
CA GLU A 438 9.69 -11.85 62.17
C GLU A 438 9.47 -12.28 60.71
N ASP A 439 10.42 -12.99 60.10
CA ASP A 439 10.31 -13.52 58.74
C ASP A 439 9.13 -14.51 58.61
N LEU A 440 8.99 -15.44 59.56
CA LEU A 440 7.89 -16.41 59.59
C LEU A 440 6.54 -15.71 59.81
N LYS A 441 6.47 -14.70 60.68
CA LYS A 441 5.26 -13.88 60.86
C LYS A 441 4.89 -13.14 59.59
N LYS A 442 5.86 -12.52 58.91
CA LYS A 442 5.66 -11.78 57.67
C LYS A 442 5.16 -12.68 56.54
N ASP A 443 5.69 -13.90 56.43
CA ASP A 443 5.21 -14.90 55.46
C ASP A 443 3.78 -15.35 55.78
N LEU A 444 3.42 -15.50 57.07
CA LEU A 444 2.06 -15.81 57.51
C LEU A 444 1.08 -14.65 57.30
N ASP A 445 1.50 -13.40 57.54
CA ASP A 445 0.72 -12.20 57.26
C ASP A 445 0.41 -12.09 55.76
N LEU A 446 1.44 -12.28 54.91
CA LEU A 446 1.31 -12.24 53.46
C LEU A 446 0.38 -13.32 52.95
N PHE A 447 0.53 -14.56 53.43
CA PHE A 447 -0.34 -15.68 53.10
C PHE A 447 -1.80 -15.43 53.52
N THR A 448 -2.01 -14.88 54.71
CA THR A 448 -3.34 -14.54 55.23
C THR A 448 -3.99 -13.44 54.38
N TYR A 449 -3.26 -12.36 54.08
CA TYR A 449 -3.74 -11.25 53.27
C TYR A 449 -4.06 -11.66 51.81
N GLN A 450 -3.18 -12.44 51.17
CA GLN A 450 -3.41 -12.95 49.81
C GLN A 450 -4.65 -13.86 49.70
N ASN A 451 -5.13 -14.40 50.82
CA ASN A 451 -6.32 -15.25 50.88
C ASN A 451 -7.48 -14.59 51.65
N GLN A 452 -7.57 -13.25 51.64
CA GLN A 452 -8.58 -12.48 52.38
C GLN A 452 -10.04 -12.81 52.07
N GLU A 453 -10.35 -13.29 50.87
CA GLU A 453 -11.74 -13.56 50.45
C GLU A 453 -12.25 -14.94 50.89
N LYS A 454 -11.37 -15.95 50.89
CA LYS A 454 -11.70 -17.37 51.04
C LYS A 454 -10.52 -18.18 51.59
N ILE A 455 -10.81 -19.31 52.22
CA ILE A 455 -9.77 -20.27 52.64
C ILE A 455 -8.92 -20.68 51.41
N PRO A 456 -7.57 -20.69 51.52
CA PRO A 456 -6.66 -21.03 50.44
C PRO A 456 -6.92 -22.40 49.82
N GLY A 457 -6.65 -22.52 48.51
CA GLY A 457 -6.66 -23.81 47.81
C GLY A 457 -5.43 -24.66 48.12
N LYS A 458 -5.49 -25.95 47.77
CA LYS A 458 -4.41 -26.93 47.99
C LYS A 458 -3.05 -26.42 47.49
N GLU A 459 -2.95 -26.00 46.24
CA GLU A 459 -1.68 -25.58 45.63
C GLU A 459 -1.10 -24.32 46.30
N THR A 460 -1.95 -23.35 46.63
CA THR A 460 -1.56 -22.12 47.35
C THR A 460 -0.99 -22.46 48.73
N TYR A 461 -1.67 -23.33 49.48
CA TYR A 461 -1.20 -23.77 50.78
C TYR A 461 0.08 -24.61 50.69
N GLN A 462 0.22 -25.51 49.70
CA GLN A 462 1.45 -26.30 49.51
C GLN A 462 2.68 -25.41 49.24
N LYS A 463 2.53 -24.36 48.42
CA LYS A 463 3.63 -23.39 48.17
C LYS A 463 4.00 -22.61 49.43
N PHE A 464 3.00 -22.15 50.18
CA PHE A 464 3.22 -21.51 51.48
C PHE A 464 3.89 -22.45 52.48
N GLU A 465 3.37 -23.66 52.66
CA GLU A 465 3.90 -24.68 53.56
C GLU A 465 5.35 -25.02 53.23
N MET A 466 5.69 -25.18 51.94
CA MET A 466 7.06 -25.41 51.49
C MET A 466 7.99 -24.25 51.83
N LYS A 467 7.59 -23.00 51.53
CA LYS A 467 8.38 -21.82 51.86
C LYS A 467 8.58 -21.68 53.38
N PHE A 468 7.49 -21.82 54.14
CA PHE A 468 7.46 -21.63 55.58
C PHE A 468 8.28 -22.71 56.31
N LYS A 469 8.19 -23.98 55.89
CA LYS A 469 9.06 -25.06 56.39
C LYS A 469 10.52 -24.79 56.10
N ALA A 470 10.86 -24.40 54.87
CA ALA A 470 12.24 -24.04 54.53
C ALA A 470 12.74 -22.81 55.31
N LYS A 471 11.90 -21.79 55.53
CA LYS A 471 12.26 -20.64 56.38
C LYS A 471 12.51 -21.10 57.83
N LEU A 472 11.65 -21.95 58.40
CA LEU A 472 11.80 -22.49 59.76
C LEU A 472 13.11 -23.28 59.94
N HIS A 473 13.42 -24.20 59.02
CA HIS A 473 14.66 -24.99 59.04
C HIS A 473 15.90 -24.21 58.59
N SER A 474 15.76 -22.95 58.18
CA SER A 474 16.88 -22.15 57.66
C SER A 474 17.94 -21.81 58.71
N GLN A 475 17.72 -22.03 60.01
CA GLN A 475 18.71 -21.73 61.06
C GLN A 475 19.08 -22.97 61.89
N ASP A 476 18.72 -24.18 61.42
CA ASP A 476 19.05 -25.43 62.10
C ASP A 476 20.58 -25.60 62.28
N ASP A 477 21.37 -25.04 61.36
CA ASP A 477 22.83 -25.07 61.42
C ASP A 477 23.43 -24.35 62.62
N VAL A 478 22.71 -23.37 63.18
CA VAL A 478 23.08 -22.66 64.41
C VAL A 478 22.34 -23.25 65.62
N MET A 479 21.06 -23.60 65.46
CA MET A 479 20.18 -23.94 66.60
C MET A 479 20.23 -25.43 67.01
N SER A 480 20.77 -26.32 66.18
CA SER A 480 20.86 -27.76 66.47
C SER A 480 21.79 -28.12 67.64
N GLU A 481 22.62 -27.19 68.12
CA GLU A 481 23.42 -27.37 69.34
C GLU A 481 22.58 -27.29 70.63
N TYR A 482 21.33 -26.82 70.54
CA TYR A 482 20.41 -26.62 71.66
C TYR A 482 19.31 -27.70 71.71
N SER A 483 19.22 -28.41 72.83
CA SER A 483 18.36 -29.60 72.98
C SER A 483 16.85 -29.35 72.82
N SER A 484 16.36 -28.13 73.06
CA SER A 484 14.95 -27.76 72.96
C SER A 484 14.53 -27.23 71.58
N TRP A 485 15.47 -26.94 70.67
CA TRP A 485 15.12 -26.48 69.32
C TRP A 485 14.22 -27.45 68.54
N PRO A 486 14.45 -28.78 68.55
CA PRO A 486 13.55 -29.74 67.89
C PRO A 486 12.10 -29.67 68.40
N GLU A 487 11.88 -29.37 69.68
CA GLU A 487 10.54 -29.25 70.26
C GLU A 487 9.82 -27.98 69.76
N VAL A 488 10.56 -26.86 69.66
CA VAL A 488 10.03 -25.60 69.09
C VAL A 488 9.63 -25.80 67.63
N VAL A 489 10.49 -26.43 66.83
CA VAL A 489 10.22 -26.77 65.42
C VAL A 489 9.01 -27.70 65.31
N PHE A 490 8.96 -28.79 66.10
CA PHE A 490 7.87 -29.75 66.07
C PHE A 490 6.50 -29.11 66.36
N ASN A 491 6.42 -28.23 67.36
CA ASN A 491 5.17 -27.54 67.70
C ASN A 491 4.68 -26.64 66.55
N ILE A 492 5.58 -25.97 65.83
CA ILE A 492 5.25 -25.14 64.66
C ILE A 492 4.81 -26.02 63.48
N LEU A 493 5.53 -27.12 63.21
CA LEU A 493 5.19 -28.07 62.16
C LEU A 493 3.82 -28.76 62.40
N LEU A 494 3.52 -29.09 63.66
CA LEU A 494 2.22 -29.62 64.07
C LEU A 494 1.11 -28.60 63.83
N SER A 495 1.32 -27.33 64.24
CA SER A 495 0.37 -26.23 63.99
C SER A 495 0.07 -26.08 62.49
N LEU A 496 1.09 -26.07 61.61
CA LEU A 496 0.92 -26.10 60.15
C LEU A 496 0.10 -27.31 59.70
N ALA A 497 0.46 -28.53 60.12
CA ALA A 497 -0.25 -29.74 59.74
C ALA A 497 -1.75 -29.70 60.09
N THR A 498 -2.13 -29.07 61.23
CA THR A 498 -3.56 -28.89 61.57
C THR A 498 -4.29 -27.91 60.65
N ILE A 499 -3.61 -26.91 60.09
CA ILE A 499 -4.15 -25.97 59.08
C ILE A 499 -4.30 -26.70 57.75
N GLY A 500 -3.26 -27.41 57.30
CA GLY A 500 -3.30 -28.26 56.11
C GLY A 500 -4.44 -29.27 56.14
N LYS A 501 -4.62 -30.01 57.24
CA LYS A 501 -5.74 -30.96 57.42
C LYS A 501 -7.12 -30.28 57.30
N LEU A 502 -7.24 -29.02 57.73
CA LEU A 502 -8.47 -28.23 57.56
C LEU A 502 -8.66 -27.79 56.11
N ILE A 503 -7.60 -27.45 55.38
CA ILE A 503 -7.66 -27.07 53.96
C ILE A 503 -7.96 -28.28 53.06
N TYR A 504 -7.41 -29.45 53.38
CA TYR A 504 -7.60 -30.68 52.60
C TYR A 504 -8.91 -31.44 52.89
N SER A 505 -9.74 -31.00 53.85
CA SER A 505 -11.01 -31.68 54.16
C SER A 505 -12.05 -31.49 53.04
N LYS A 506 -12.14 -32.55 52.21
CA LYS A 506 -13.12 -32.91 51.16
C LYS A 506 -13.99 -31.81 50.52
N VAL A 507 -13.82 -31.63 49.20
CA VAL A 507 -14.81 -31.96 48.14
C VAL A 507 -14.15 -31.77 46.75
N THR A 508 -14.20 -32.79 45.88
CA THR A 508 -13.91 -32.83 44.40
C THR A 508 -12.65 -32.11 43.86
N THR A 509 -11.79 -32.65 42.99
CA THR A 509 -11.89 -33.66 41.91
C THR A 509 -10.61 -34.55 41.94
N GLY A 510 -10.50 -35.73 41.33
CA GLY A 510 -10.95 -36.16 40.00
C GLY A 510 -9.81 -36.22 38.96
N ARG A 511 -8.53 -36.06 39.38
CA ARG A 511 -7.33 -36.56 38.67
C ARG A 511 -6.14 -36.68 39.65
N ALA A 512 -5.32 -37.70 39.46
CA ALA A 512 -4.08 -37.94 40.21
C ALA A 512 -2.84 -37.67 39.32
N SER A 513 -1.63 -37.88 39.89
CA SER A 513 -0.29 -37.62 39.32
C SER A 513 0.11 -36.13 39.31
N PHE A 514 1.22 -35.66 39.87
CA PHE A 514 2.33 -36.22 40.69
C PHE A 514 2.80 -35.10 41.66
N TRP A 515 3.51 -35.24 42.79
CA TRP A 515 4.03 -36.33 43.66
C TRP A 515 3.64 -35.96 45.13
N PHE A 516 3.96 -36.67 46.22
CA PHE A 516 4.61 -37.96 46.44
C PHE A 516 3.63 -39.00 46.99
N ASP A 517 3.77 -40.24 46.53
CA ASP A 517 3.28 -41.41 47.23
C ASP A 517 4.11 -41.66 48.50
N LYS A 518 3.48 -42.30 49.49
CA LYS A 518 4.18 -42.78 50.70
C LYS A 518 5.23 -43.82 50.32
N ILE A 519 6.44 -43.68 50.86
CA ILE A 519 7.43 -44.77 50.88
C ILE A 519 6.81 -45.93 51.68
N GLU A 520 7.02 -47.16 51.23
CA GLU A 520 6.36 -48.36 51.79
C GLU A 520 6.63 -48.52 53.31
N ASP A 521 7.83 -48.14 53.77
CA ASP A 521 8.24 -48.17 55.18
C ASP A 521 7.56 -47.10 56.07
N GLN A 522 6.85 -46.12 55.49
CA GLN A 522 5.96 -45.21 56.22
C GLN A 522 4.49 -45.67 56.22
N LYS A 523 4.15 -46.80 55.59
CA LYS A 523 2.81 -47.42 55.72
C LYS A 523 2.69 -48.28 56.99
N GLU A 524 3.80 -48.77 57.56
CA GLU A 524 3.79 -49.47 58.86
C GLU A 524 3.95 -48.52 60.06
N ALA A 525 4.29 -47.25 59.83
CA ALA A 525 4.28 -46.20 60.86
C ALA A 525 2.91 -45.53 61.05
N GLU A 526 1.89 -45.91 60.28
CA GLU A 526 0.49 -45.51 60.49
C GLU A 526 -0.27 -46.50 61.41
N LEU A 527 0.31 -46.80 62.58
CA LEU A 527 -0.53 -47.10 63.74
C LEU A 527 -1.19 -45.79 64.20
N PRO A 528 -2.49 -45.81 64.53
CA PRO A 528 -3.27 -44.58 64.57
C PRO A 528 -2.88 -43.68 65.75
N VAL A 529 -2.96 -42.37 65.52
CA VAL A 529 -2.86 -41.33 66.58
C VAL A 529 -3.90 -41.55 67.69
N ASP A 530 -4.96 -42.32 67.41
CA ASP A 530 -5.98 -42.76 68.38
C ASP A 530 -5.49 -43.84 69.36
N GLU A 531 -4.33 -44.47 69.14
CA GLU A 531 -3.73 -45.47 70.04
C GLU A 531 -2.70 -44.83 70.98
N ALA A 532 -1.88 -43.90 70.47
CA ALA A 532 -1.00 -43.05 71.30
C ALA A 532 -1.78 -42.17 72.31
N LEU A 533 -2.99 -41.71 71.94
CA LEU A 533 -3.90 -41.02 72.86
C LEU A 533 -4.59 -41.96 73.86
N LYS A 534 -4.57 -43.28 73.62
CA LYS A 534 -5.16 -44.29 74.49
C LYS A 534 -4.19 -44.75 75.58
N ASP A 535 -2.91 -44.92 75.25
CA ASP A 535 -1.89 -45.32 76.22
C ASP A 535 -1.56 -44.20 77.22
N ILE A 536 -1.60 -42.92 76.81
CA ILE A 536 -1.47 -41.80 77.76
C ILE A 536 -2.67 -41.75 78.74
N GLY A 537 -3.88 -42.15 78.29
CA GLY A 537 -5.07 -42.26 79.15
C GLY A 537 -4.98 -43.40 80.17
N ASN A 538 -4.39 -44.54 79.77
CA ASN A 538 -4.19 -45.69 80.65
C ASN A 538 -2.99 -45.52 81.60
N PHE A 539 -1.95 -44.79 81.20
CA PHE A 539 -0.77 -44.50 82.06
C PHE A 539 -1.07 -43.48 83.18
N LEU A 540 -2.17 -42.72 83.08
CA LEU A 540 -2.62 -41.76 84.09
C LEU A 540 -3.83 -42.24 84.91
N SER A 541 -4.17 -43.53 84.82
CA SER A 541 -5.33 -44.15 85.49
C SER A 541 -4.98 -45.41 86.32
N ALA A 542 -3.71 -45.62 86.64
CA ALA A 542 -3.20 -46.73 87.45
C ALA A 542 -2.12 -46.26 88.45
#